data_AF-A0A0R0IBF5-F1
#
_entry.id   AF-A0A0R0IBF5-F1
#
_cell.length_a   1.000
_cell.length_b   1.000
_cell.length_c   1.000
_cell.angle_alpha   90.00
_cell.angle_beta   90.00
_cell.angle_gamma   90.00
#
_symmetry.space_group_name_H-M   'P 1'
#
loop_
_entity.id
_entity.type
_entity.pdbx_description
1 polymer ?
#
loop_
_entity_poly.entity_id
_entity_poly.type
_entity_poly.pdbx_seq_one_letter_code
_entity_poly.pdbx_strand_id
1 'polypeptide(L)' 'MLRQGFTHDFLMAFNRKEEFNAFQTHLTHLEFTRVFSPAIEKIVVLDFPSNLVKAPA' A
#
# COMPACT_ATOMS: atom_id res chain seq x y z
N MET A 1 -21.56 8.70 4.55
CA MET A 1 -21.05 7.30 4.39
C MET A 1 -19.52 7.34 4.29
N LEU A 2 -18.81 7.11 5.40
CA LEU A 2 -17.35 7.35 5.48
C LEU A 2 -16.49 6.38 4.66
N ARG A 3 -16.99 5.17 4.38
CA ARG A 3 -16.22 4.15 3.64
C ARG A 3 -16.02 4.46 2.16
N GLN A 4 -16.78 5.39 1.58
CA GLN A 4 -16.72 5.77 0.15
C GLN A 4 -16.78 4.58 -0.84
N GLY A 5 -17.32 3.43 -0.42
CA GLY A 5 -17.39 2.21 -1.22
C GLY A 5 -16.16 1.31 -1.17
N PHE A 6 -15.10 1.66 -0.44
CA PHE A 6 -13.97 0.75 -0.21
C PHE A 6 -14.35 -0.38 0.76
N THR A 7 -13.85 -1.59 0.50
CA THR A 7 -14.20 -2.82 1.22
C THR A 7 -13.04 -3.45 1.97
N HIS A 8 -11.80 -3.18 1.57
CA HIS A 8 -10.57 -3.75 2.12
C HIS A 8 -9.50 -2.67 2.26
N ASP A 9 -8.56 -2.89 3.17
CA ASP A 9 -7.36 -2.06 3.37
C ASP A 9 -6.13 -2.98 3.48
N PHE A 10 -5.00 -2.51 2.97
CA PHE A 10 -3.72 -3.22 2.99
C PHE A 10 -2.63 -2.27 3.46
N LEU A 11 -1.97 -2.62 4.56
CA LEU A 11 -0.85 -1.86 5.10
C LEU A 11 0.48 -2.56 4.77
N MET A 12 1.39 -1.83 4.15
CA MET A 12 2.76 -2.27 3.90
C MET A 12 3.73 -1.28 4.57
N ALA A 13 4.78 -1.81 5.20
CA ALA A 13 5.79 -1.01 5.87
C ALA A 13 7.17 -1.32 5.29
N PHE A 14 7.94 -0.27 5.01
CA PHE A 14 9.32 -0.33 4.53
C PHE A 14 10.18 0.49 5.48
N ASN A 15 11.38 0.04 5.79
CA ASN A 15 12.28 0.77 6.68
C ASN A 15 12.88 2.00 5.97
N ARG A 16 13.01 1.93 4.65
CA ARG A 16 13.62 2.97 3.81
C ARG A 16 12.93 3.07 2.46
N LYS A 17 13.06 4.22 1.81
CA LYS A 17 12.47 4.48 0.48
C LYS A 17 13.03 3.55 -0.60
N GLU A 18 14.29 3.13 -0.47
CA GLU A 18 14.94 2.24 -1.42
C GLU A 18 14.31 0.84 -1.43
N GLU A 19 13.85 0.36 -0.27
CA GLU A 19 13.15 -0.93 -0.15
C GLU A 19 11.78 -0.87 -0.86
N PHE A 20 11.06 0.24 -0.73
CA PHE A 20 9.81 0.48 -1.46
C PHE A 20 10.04 0.53 -2.97
N ASN A 21 11.11 1.20 -3.43
CA ASN A 21 11.47 1.23 -4.85
C ASN A 21 11.82 -0.17 -5.37
N ALA A 22 12.59 -0.96 -4.60
CA ALA A 22 12.92 -2.33 -4.96
C ALA A 22 11.66 -3.20 -5.07
N PHE A 23 10.74 -3.07 -4.11
CA PHE A 23 9.44 -3.76 -4.12
C PHE A 23 8.61 -3.44 -5.38
N GLN A 24 8.50 -2.16 -5.76
CA GLN A 24 7.74 -1.74 -6.95
C GLN A 24 8.23 -2.37 -8.25
N THR A 25 9.53 -2.65 -8.35
CA THR A 25 10.14 -3.27 -9.54
C THR A 25 10.29 -4.78 -9.44
N HIS A 26 9.95 -5.40 -8.30
CA HIS A 26 10.17 -6.82 -8.08
C HIS A 26 9.21 -7.68 -8.94
N LEU A 27 9.73 -8.72 -9.60
CA LEU A 27 8.96 -9.56 -10.53
C LEU A 27 7.68 -10.12 -9.91
N THR A 28 7.75 -10.64 -8.68
CA THR A 28 6.57 -11.16 -7.97
C THR A 28 5.50 -10.09 -7.72
N HIS A 29 5.91 -8.84 -7.47
CA HIS A 29 4.95 -7.75 -7.32
C HIS A 29 4.30 -7.40 -8.67
N LEU A 30 5.08 -7.38 -9.76
CA LEU A 30 4.56 -7.16 -11.11
C LEU A 30 3.60 -8.27 -11.56
N GLU A 31 3.91 -9.53 -11.26
CA GLU A 31 3.04 -10.68 -11.51
C GLU A 31 1.74 -10.59 -10.69
N PHE A 32 1.84 -10.27 -9.41
CA PHE A 32 0.67 -10.10 -8.55
C PHE A 32 -0.22 -8.94 -9.02
N THR A 33 0.38 -7.83 -9.45
CA THR A 33 -0.36 -6.66 -9.98
C THR A 33 -1.23 -7.05 -11.18
N ARG A 34 -0.76 -7.95 -12.05
CA ARG A 34 -1.55 -8.46 -13.18
C ARG A 34 -2.79 -9.25 -12.75
N VAL A 35 -2.76 -9.88 -11.57
CA VAL A 35 -3.90 -10.60 -10.99
C VAL A 35 -4.80 -9.66 -10.18
N PHE A 36 -4.19 -8.74 -9.43
CA PHE A 36 -4.87 -7.85 -8.50
C PHE A 36 -5.62 -6.71 -9.20
N SER A 37 -4.99 -6.02 -10.15
CA SER A 37 -5.58 -4.84 -10.81
C SER A 37 -6.91 -5.12 -11.52
N PRO A 38 -7.12 -6.26 -12.20
CA PRO A 38 -8.43 -6.58 -12.78
C PRO A 38 -9.51 -6.95 -11.76
N ALA A 39 -9.14 -7.34 -10.54
CA ALA A 39 -10.08 -7.83 -9.51
C ALA A 39 -10.67 -6.71 -8.63
N ILE A 40 -10.19 -5.47 -8.77
CA ILE A 40 -10.57 -4.34 -7.92
C ILE A 40 -11.32 -3.28 -8.74
N GLU A 41 -12.44 -2.78 -8.20
CA GLU A 41 -13.20 -1.68 -8.82
C GLU A 41 -12.57 -0.31 -8.52
N LYS A 42 -12.01 -0.15 -7.31
CA LYS A 42 -11.48 1.13 -6.80
C LYS A 42 -10.20 0.88 -6.01
N ILE A 43 -9.21 1.76 -6.17
CA ILE A 43 -7.97 1.75 -5.40
C ILE A 43 -7.53 3.18 -5.09
N VAL A 44 -7.07 3.40 -3.86
CA VAL A 44 -6.35 4.60 -3.45
C VAL A 44 -5.10 4.10 -2.73
N VAL A 45 -3.94 4.63 -3.12
CA VAL A 45 -2.65 4.29 -2.51
C VAL A 45 -2.09 5.54 -1.86
N LEU A 46 -1.70 5.41 -0.60
CA LEU A 46 -1.03 6.47 0.17
C LEU A 46 0.35 5.97 0.57
N ASP A 47 1.40 6.65 0.09
CA ASP A 47 2.77 6.46 0.53
C ASP A 47 3.16 7.66 1.41
N PHE A 48 3.50 7.40 2.67
CA PHE A 48 3.76 8.44 3.66
C PHE A 48 4.79 7.98 4.71
N PRO A 49 5.60 8.91 5.26
CA PRO A 49 6.49 8.59 6.36
C PRO A 49 5.69 8.34 7.64
N SER A 50 6.02 7.27 8.36
CA SER A 50 5.48 6.99 9.69
C SER A 50 6.31 7.72 10.76
N ASN A 51 5.77 8.80 11.31
CA ASN A 51 6.40 9.58 12.38
C ASN A 51 5.58 9.48 13.67
N LEU A 52 6.20 9.07 14.77
CA LEU A 52 5.59 9.16 16.10
C LEU A 52 5.62 10.61 16.57
N VAL A 53 4.46 11.28 16.51
CA VAL A 53 4.31 12.68 16.95
C VAL A 53 3.69 12.81 18.35
N LYS A 54 3.22 11.70 18.93
CA LYS A 54 2.72 11.58 20.30
C LYS A 54 3.26 10.30 20.91
N ALA A 55 3.47 10.29 22.23
CA ALA A 55 3.84 9.08 22.95
C ALA A 55 2.75 8.00 22.76
N PRO A 56 3.13 6.71 22.67
CA PRO A 56 2.18 5.61 22.75
C PRO A 56 1.32 5.74 24.01
N ALA A 57 0.04 5.34 23.91
CA ALA A 57 -0.89 5.33 25.04
C ALA A 57 -0.48 4.31 26.11
#